data_AF-A0A7W2BN63-F1
#
_entry.id   AF-A0A7W2BN63-F1
#
_cell.length_a   1.000
_cell.length_b   1.000
_cell.length_c   1.000
_cell.angle_alpha   90.00
_cell.angle_beta   90.00
_cell.angle_gamma   90.00
#
_symmetry.space_group_name_H-M   'P 1'
#
loop_
_entity.id
_entity.type
_entity.pdbx_description
1 polymer ?
#
loop_
_entity_poly.entity_id
_entity_poly.type
_entity_poly.pdbx_seq_one_letter_code
_entity_poly.pdbx_strand_id
1 'polypeptide(L)'
;MISSLNRRGFLGGVGAAAILGANGGTLLAQSTTTPGLAVTIDDFDLADTPLMSGEVRDAAIRECLKRYGVQAAGFVSGKFIDPELAPRILQNWSDEGHIIGNHTFSHAYFSGADPAGFMKDVLRCEPLLSGYAGFRKLFRFPYLAEGRTAEGRDAMRELLAANEYRNAHVTIDASDWFVDNRLKAILKEDRNADLAPYRQFYLDHLWERASYYDGLANALFGHSINHTILLHHRLTTALFLDDAIQMFRARGWRIVDADLAFRSAEFELVPQALPAGQSLLWALAKTDPKLAADLRYPGEDGKYEAPKMDILGI
;
A
#
# COMPACT_ATOMS: atom_id res chain seq x y z
N MET A 1 -33.86 -29.37 60.71
CA MET A 1 -33.25 -29.03 62.02
C MET A 1 -31.74 -29.14 61.84
N ILE A 2 -31.07 -28.03 61.59
CA ILE A 2 -30.47 -27.11 62.59
C ILE A 2 -29.09 -27.62 63.04
N SER A 3 -28.12 -26.71 62.95
CA SER A 3 -26.91 -26.59 63.78
C SER A 3 -25.73 -27.50 63.39
N SER A 4 -24.47 -27.05 63.29
CA SER A 4 -23.87 -25.76 63.68
C SER A 4 -22.57 -25.53 62.94
N LEU A 5 -22.36 -24.27 62.58
CA LEU A 5 -21.06 -23.66 62.35
C LEU A 5 -20.19 -23.80 63.61
N ASN A 6 -18.88 -24.00 63.41
CA ASN A 6 -17.91 -23.56 64.41
C ASN A 6 -16.83 -22.71 63.75
N ARG A 7 -16.82 -21.43 64.12
CA ARG A 7 -15.81 -20.43 63.78
C ARG A 7 -14.65 -20.58 64.77
N ARG A 8 -13.43 -20.79 64.27
CA ARG A 8 -12.22 -20.23 64.87
C ARG A 8 -11.27 -19.82 63.76
N GLY A 9 -11.13 -18.52 63.56
CA GLY A 9 -9.97 -17.96 62.90
C GLY A 9 -8.85 -17.79 63.92
N PHE A 10 -7.61 -18.02 63.50
CA PHE A 10 -6.56 -17.01 63.62
C PHE A 10 -5.39 -17.35 62.67
N LEU A 11 -4.75 -16.28 62.22
CA LEU A 11 -3.75 -16.14 61.16
C LEU A 11 -2.45 -16.94 61.35
N GLY A 12 -1.78 -17.21 60.22
CA GLY A 12 -0.32 -17.12 60.15
C GLY A 12 0.37 -17.96 59.07
N GLY A 13 0.78 -17.33 57.97
CA GLY A 13 2.09 -17.63 57.35
C GLY A 13 2.12 -18.49 56.07
N VAL A 14 1.91 -17.82 54.92
CA VAL A 14 2.69 -17.83 53.67
C VAL A 14 3.46 -19.11 53.27
N GLY A 15 3.11 -19.65 52.09
CA GLY A 15 3.98 -20.58 51.34
C GLY A 15 3.30 -21.31 50.18
N ALA A 16 2.57 -20.62 49.30
CA ALA A 16 2.02 -21.22 48.09
C ALA A 16 3.02 -21.12 46.93
N ALA A 17 3.56 -22.26 46.50
CA ALA A 17 4.20 -22.40 45.19
C ALA A 17 3.23 -23.19 44.28
N ALA A 18 2.31 -22.47 43.62
CA ALA A 18 1.49 -23.01 42.56
C ALA A 18 2.20 -22.77 41.22
N ILE A 19 2.62 -23.83 40.56
CA ILE A 19 3.11 -23.80 39.19
C ILE A 19 1.89 -23.58 38.28
N LEU A 20 1.70 -22.34 37.83
CA LEU A 20 0.80 -22.00 36.73
C LEU A 20 1.59 -22.19 35.42
N GLY A 21 1.27 -23.26 34.71
CA GLY A 21 1.71 -23.45 33.33
C GLY A 21 1.08 -22.37 32.46
N ALA A 22 1.91 -21.43 32.00
CA ALA A 22 1.53 -20.48 30.96
C ALA A 22 1.42 -21.24 29.63
N ASN A 23 0.20 -21.39 29.12
CA ASN A 23 -0.04 -21.67 27.70
C ASN A 23 0.38 -20.43 26.89
N GLY A 24 1.69 -20.26 26.72
CA GLY A 24 2.26 -19.40 25.69
C GLY A 24 2.06 -20.09 24.35
N GLY A 25 0.87 -19.93 23.77
CA GLY A 25 0.64 -20.26 22.37
C GLY A 25 1.46 -19.31 21.51
N THR A 26 2.67 -19.69 21.16
CA THR A 26 3.38 -19.09 20.04
C THR A 26 2.55 -19.41 18.80
N LEU A 27 1.79 -18.44 18.31
CA LEU A 27 1.25 -18.46 16.96
C LEU A 27 2.46 -18.49 16.01
N LEU A 28 2.92 -19.69 15.68
CA LEU A 28 3.80 -19.88 14.54
C LEU A 28 3.03 -19.36 13.33
N ALA A 29 3.46 -18.23 12.79
CA ALA A 29 2.96 -17.71 11.53
C ALA A 29 3.06 -18.85 10.51
N GLN A 30 1.92 -19.37 10.07
CA GLN A 30 1.90 -20.32 8.97
C GLN A 30 2.55 -19.59 7.79
N SER A 31 3.68 -20.12 7.29
CA SER A 31 4.24 -19.70 6.02
C SER A 31 3.12 -19.83 4.98
N THR A 32 2.59 -18.70 4.53
CA THR A 32 1.52 -18.71 3.54
C THR A 32 2.16 -19.01 2.20
N THR A 33 1.96 -20.23 1.70
CA THR A 33 2.42 -20.60 0.34
C THR A 33 1.64 -19.90 -0.76
N THR A 34 0.59 -19.14 -0.41
CA THR A 34 -0.28 -18.46 -1.35
C THR A 34 -0.22 -16.95 -1.13
N PRO A 35 0.13 -16.15 -2.16
CA PRO A 35 0.28 -14.71 -2.05
C PRO A 35 -1.03 -14.02 -1.67
N GLY A 36 -0.91 -12.99 -0.85
CA GLY A 36 -1.98 -12.05 -0.54
C GLY A 36 -1.84 -10.77 -1.37
N LEU A 37 -2.94 -10.11 -1.71
CA LEU A 37 -2.99 -8.82 -2.37
C LEU A 37 -3.80 -7.83 -1.52
N ALA A 38 -3.11 -6.84 -0.97
CA ALA A 38 -3.70 -5.66 -0.37
C ALA A 38 -3.68 -4.49 -1.35
N VAL A 39 -4.84 -3.87 -1.55
CA VAL A 39 -4.99 -2.69 -2.41
C VAL A 39 -4.48 -1.46 -1.67
N THR A 40 -3.52 -0.74 -2.27
CA THR A 40 -3.11 0.58 -1.80
C THR A 40 -3.24 1.60 -2.92
N ILE A 41 -3.71 2.80 -2.59
CA ILE A 41 -4.08 3.82 -3.57
C ILE A 41 -3.35 5.12 -3.24
N ASP A 42 -2.59 5.65 -4.19
CA ASP A 42 -1.84 6.90 -4.04
C ASP A 42 -2.55 8.10 -4.68
N ASP A 43 -1.97 9.27 -4.47
CA ASP A 43 -2.36 10.62 -4.90
C ASP A 43 -3.63 11.18 -4.27
N PHE A 44 -4.75 10.48 -4.42
CA PHE A 44 -6.10 11.04 -4.22
C PHE A 44 -6.32 12.30 -5.07
N ASP A 45 -5.94 12.24 -6.35
CA ASP A 45 -6.37 13.22 -7.34
C ASP A 45 -7.89 13.15 -7.47
N LEU A 46 -8.57 14.20 -6.98
CA LEU A 46 -10.02 14.33 -6.96
C LEU A 46 -10.56 15.13 -8.15
N ALA A 47 -9.71 15.50 -9.11
CA ALA A 47 -10.17 16.16 -10.32
C ALA A 47 -11.09 15.24 -11.15
N ASP A 48 -11.96 15.85 -11.95
CA ASP A 48 -12.81 15.11 -12.87
C ASP A 48 -11.96 14.40 -13.95
N THR A 49 -12.37 13.20 -14.28
CA THR A 49 -11.81 12.40 -15.38
C THR A 49 -12.87 12.27 -16.48
N PRO A 50 -12.50 11.84 -17.70
CA PRO A 50 -13.49 11.31 -18.63
C PRO A 50 -14.40 10.29 -17.93
N LEU A 51 -15.69 10.31 -18.26
CA LEU A 51 -16.74 9.43 -17.73
C LEU A 51 -17.13 9.62 -16.24
N MET A 52 -16.25 10.08 -15.36
CA MET A 52 -16.51 10.15 -13.92
C MET A 52 -15.95 11.41 -13.27
N SER A 53 -16.76 12.04 -12.39
CA SER A 53 -16.25 13.04 -11.45
C SER A 53 -15.36 12.40 -10.38
N GLY A 54 -14.59 13.21 -9.66
CA GLY A 54 -13.77 12.74 -8.55
C GLY A 54 -14.56 11.97 -7.49
N GLU A 55 -15.75 12.46 -7.14
CA GLU A 55 -16.63 11.84 -6.14
C GLU A 55 -17.22 10.51 -6.63
N VAL A 56 -17.66 10.43 -7.89
CA VAL A 56 -18.20 9.19 -8.46
C VAL A 56 -17.10 8.14 -8.59
N ARG A 57 -15.88 8.57 -8.95
CA ARG A 57 -14.71 7.71 -9.04
C ARG A 57 -14.36 7.10 -7.68
N ASP A 58 -14.28 7.93 -6.64
CA ASP A 58 -14.05 7.48 -5.26
C ASP A 58 -15.11 6.46 -4.80
N ALA A 59 -16.39 6.80 -5.01
CA ALA A 59 -17.50 5.93 -4.62
C ALA A 59 -17.42 4.57 -5.30
N ALA A 60 -17.12 4.51 -6.61
CA ALA A 60 -16.96 3.25 -7.33
C ALA A 60 -15.84 2.37 -6.77
N ILE A 61 -14.69 2.97 -6.41
CA ILE A 61 -13.56 2.27 -5.79
C ILE A 61 -13.97 1.70 -4.43
N ARG A 62 -14.53 2.52 -3.54
CA ARG A 62 -14.93 2.09 -2.19
C ARG A 62 -16.04 1.05 -2.20
N GLU A 63 -17.05 1.22 -3.06
CA GLU A 63 -18.10 0.22 -3.23
C GLU A 63 -17.53 -1.13 -3.69
N CYS A 64 -16.52 -1.12 -4.57
CA CYS A 64 -15.81 -2.34 -4.95
C CYS A 64 -15.12 -2.99 -3.76
N LEU A 65 -14.32 -2.23 -3.00
CA LEU A 65 -13.63 -2.74 -1.80
C LEU A 65 -14.63 -3.32 -0.79
N LYS A 66 -15.75 -2.63 -0.56
CA LYS A 66 -16.84 -3.07 0.31
C LYS A 66 -17.50 -4.37 -0.16
N ARG A 67 -17.73 -4.56 -1.46
CA ARG A 67 -18.28 -5.82 -2.01
C ARG A 67 -17.39 -7.02 -1.70
N TYR A 68 -16.07 -6.83 -1.70
CA TYR A 68 -15.12 -7.88 -1.34
C TYR A 68 -14.84 -7.95 0.17
N GLY A 69 -15.37 -7.02 0.97
CA GLY A 69 -15.18 -6.99 2.41
C GLY A 69 -13.74 -6.73 2.82
N VAL A 70 -13.01 -5.90 2.06
CA VAL A 70 -11.57 -5.65 2.27
C VAL A 70 -11.28 -4.18 2.54
N GLN A 71 -10.30 -3.94 3.40
CA GLN A 71 -9.87 -2.59 3.80
C GLN A 71 -8.58 -2.21 3.07
N ALA A 72 -8.64 -1.16 2.25
CA ALA A 72 -7.48 -0.62 1.55
C ALA A 72 -6.69 0.37 2.40
N ALA A 73 -5.56 0.85 1.86
CA ALA A 73 -4.84 2.02 2.37
C ALA A 73 -4.73 3.10 1.30
N GLY A 74 -5.08 4.33 1.66
CA GLY A 74 -4.97 5.50 0.81
C GLY A 74 -3.83 6.42 1.24
N PHE A 75 -2.98 6.86 0.32
CA PHE A 75 -1.87 7.78 0.57
C PHE A 75 -2.15 9.10 -0.13
N VAL A 76 -2.43 10.13 0.67
CA VAL A 76 -3.05 11.37 0.20
C VAL A 76 -2.00 12.45 -0.01
N SER A 77 -2.01 13.10 -1.17
CA SER A 77 -1.19 14.28 -1.42
C SER A 77 -2.01 15.57 -1.36
N GLY A 78 -1.55 16.52 -0.55
CA GLY A 78 -2.27 17.77 -0.30
C GLY A 78 -2.55 18.62 -1.55
N LYS A 79 -1.70 18.54 -2.59
CA LYS A 79 -1.88 19.31 -3.84
C LYS A 79 -3.00 18.80 -4.75
N PHE A 80 -3.43 17.57 -4.55
CA PHE A 80 -4.34 16.86 -5.46
C PHE A 80 -5.77 16.78 -4.95
N ILE A 81 -5.95 17.01 -3.65
CA ILE A 81 -7.26 16.98 -3.02
C ILE A 81 -8.02 18.29 -3.24
N ASP A 82 -9.30 18.17 -3.58
CA ASP A 82 -10.23 19.29 -3.61
C ASP A 82 -10.66 19.67 -2.17
N PRO A 83 -10.53 20.93 -1.74
CA PRO A 83 -10.77 21.31 -0.34
C PRO A 83 -12.23 21.18 0.11
N GLU A 84 -13.19 21.17 -0.81
CA GLU A 84 -14.61 21.03 -0.51
C GLU A 84 -15.03 19.55 -0.46
N LEU A 85 -14.50 18.74 -1.38
CA LEU A 85 -14.85 17.33 -1.52
C LEU A 85 -14.02 16.42 -0.58
N ALA A 86 -12.74 16.75 -0.38
CA ALA A 86 -11.82 15.90 0.37
C ALA A 86 -12.27 15.59 1.80
N PRO A 87 -12.85 16.52 2.59
CA PRO A 87 -13.32 16.19 3.92
C PRO A 87 -14.35 15.06 3.94
N ARG A 88 -15.27 15.05 2.95
CA ARG A 88 -16.28 14.00 2.81
C ARG A 88 -15.66 12.67 2.36
N ILE A 89 -14.76 12.69 1.37
CA ILE A 89 -14.09 11.48 0.88
C ILE A 89 -13.24 10.84 1.97
N LEU A 90 -12.41 11.62 2.68
CA LEU A 90 -11.55 11.10 3.73
C LEU A 90 -12.36 10.60 4.93
N GLN A 91 -13.48 11.25 5.27
CA GLN A 91 -14.40 10.73 6.28
C GLN A 91 -14.97 9.37 5.87
N ASN A 92 -15.43 9.22 4.63
CA ASN A 92 -15.96 7.94 4.14
C ASN A 92 -14.90 6.83 4.17
N TRP A 93 -13.68 7.11 3.71
CA TRP A 93 -12.56 6.15 3.81
C TRP A 93 -12.30 5.72 5.26
N SER A 94 -12.28 6.69 6.19
CA SER A 94 -12.09 6.43 7.61
C SER A 94 -13.22 5.61 8.23
N ASP A 95 -14.48 5.95 7.94
CA ASP A 95 -15.66 5.27 8.48
C ASP A 95 -15.81 3.83 7.96
N GLU A 96 -15.32 3.57 6.74
CA GLU A 96 -15.26 2.24 6.14
C GLU A 96 -14.02 1.43 6.60
N GLY A 97 -13.21 2.01 7.48
CA GLY A 97 -12.08 1.35 8.12
C GLY A 97 -10.83 1.25 7.26
N HIS A 98 -10.76 2.01 6.16
CA HIS A 98 -9.55 2.12 5.36
C HIS A 98 -8.47 2.92 6.10
N ILE A 99 -7.21 2.59 5.82
CA ILE A 99 -6.07 3.37 6.31
C ILE A 99 -5.97 4.67 5.49
N ILE A 100 -5.70 5.77 6.17
CA ILE A 100 -5.29 7.04 5.55
C ILE A 100 -3.84 7.32 5.95
N GLY A 101 -2.97 7.44 4.95
CA GLY A 101 -1.55 7.74 5.09
C GLY A 101 -1.14 9.02 4.35
N ASN A 102 0.08 9.46 4.59
CA ASN A 102 0.61 10.72 4.09
C ASN A 102 1.44 10.48 2.81
N HIS A 103 1.22 11.30 1.78
CA HIS A 103 1.96 11.27 0.52
C HIS A 103 2.57 12.64 0.15
N THR A 104 3.01 13.39 1.17
CA THR A 104 3.48 14.79 1.11
C THR A 104 2.42 15.79 0.68
N PHE A 105 2.61 17.08 0.95
CA PHE A 105 1.68 18.09 0.46
C PHE A 105 1.89 18.31 -1.06
N SER A 106 3.12 18.50 -1.50
CA SER A 106 3.45 18.91 -2.88
C SER A 106 3.59 17.75 -3.86
N HIS A 107 3.66 16.51 -3.38
CA HIS A 107 4.00 15.32 -4.17
C HIS A 107 5.30 15.57 -4.97
N ALA A 108 6.33 16.03 -4.26
CA ALA A 108 7.66 16.30 -4.82
C ALA A 108 8.50 15.01 -4.87
N TYR A 109 9.31 14.88 -5.92
CA TYR A 109 10.33 13.84 -6.01
C TYR A 109 11.46 14.10 -5.01
N PHE A 110 11.74 13.14 -4.13
CA PHE A 110 12.86 13.27 -3.19
C PHE A 110 14.15 12.68 -3.79
N SER A 111 15.07 13.56 -4.15
CA SER A 111 16.38 13.18 -4.71
C SER A 111 17.43 12.81 -3.66
N GLY A 112 17.14 13.02 -2.36
CA GLY A 112 18.11 12.97 -1.27
C GLY A 112 18.62 14.35 -0.84
N ALA A 113 18.36 15.39 -1.63
CA ALA A 113 18.69 16.76 -1.26
C ALA A 113 17.63 17.34 -0.29
N ASP A 114 18.10 18.17 0.65
CA ASP A 114 17.27 18.88 1.65
C ASP A 114 16.22 17.99 2.38
N PRO A 115 16.65 16.96 3.14
CA PRO A 115 15.73 16.13 3.92
C PRO A 115 14.83 16.94 4.88
N ALA A 116 15.37 18.01 5.47
CA ALA A 116 14.62 18.87 6.39
C ALA A 116 13.50 19.64 5.67
N GLY A 117 13.77 20.19 4.48
CA GLY A 117 12.74 20.79 3.63
C GLY A 117 11.68 19.80 3.18
N PHE A 118 12.09 18.59 2.78
CA PHE A 118 11.16 17.54 2.40
C PHE A 118 10.26 17.10 3.57
N MET A 119 10.82 16.92 4.78
CA MET A 119 10.04 16.61 5.98
C MET A 119 9.04 17.72 6.35
N LYS A 120 9.37 18.99 6.13
CA LYS A 120 8.39 20.08 6.30
C LYS A 120 7.20 19.93 5.35
N ASP A 121 7.41 19.44 4.12
CA ASP A 121 6.33 19.18 3.17
C ASP A 121 5.47 17.97 3.56
N VAL A 122 6.08 16.94 4.17
CA VAL A 122 5.36 15.82 4.82
C VAL A 122 4.46 16.36 5.94
N LEU A 123 5.02 17.14 6.87
CA LEU A 123 4.27 17.69 8.03
C LEU A 123 3.23 18.72 7.62
N ARG A 124 3.40 19.41 6.49
CA ARG A 124 2.38 20.31 5.94
C ARG A 124 1.11 19.57 5.53
N CYS A 125 1.23 18.31 5.11
CA CYS A 125 0.09 17.49 4.71
C CYS A 125 -0.66 16.90 5.91
N GLU A 126 0.02 16.66 7.03
CA GLU A 126 -0.52 15.94 8.18
C GLU A 126 -1.82 16.56 8.77
N PRO A 127 -1.94 17.89 8.94
CA PRO A 127 -3.19 18.49 9.46
C PRO A 127 -4.43 18.23 8.60
N LEU A 128 -4.24 17.89 7.31
CA LEU A 128 -5.35 17.52 6.42
C LEU A 128 -5.88 16.12 6.71
N LEU A 129 -5.11 15.29 7.42
CA LEU A 129 -5.34 13.85 7.58
C LEU A 129 -5.55 13.45 9.04
N SER A 130 -4.89 14.11 9.99
CA SER A 130 -4.83 13.68 11.38
C SER A 130 -6.15 13.73 12.16
N GLY A 131 -7.17 14.39 11.61
CA GLY A 131 -8.52 14.44 12.18
C GLY A 131 -9.35 13.17 11.99
N TYR A 132 -8.94 12.26 11.09
CA TYR A 132 -9.71 11.05 10.76
C TYR A 132 -9.24 9.85 11.59
N ALA A 133 -10.18 9.02 12.07
CA ALA A 133 -9.88 7.83 12.86
C ALA A 133 -9.04 6.79 12.08
N GLY A 134 -9.18 6.75 10.75
CA GLY A 134 -8.39 5.92 9.85
C GLY A 134 -6.94 6.39 9.64
N PHE A 135 -6.58 7.59 10.11
CA PHE A 135 -5.23 8.12 9.93
C PHE A 135 -4.19 7.29 10.68
N ARG A 136 -3.10 6.96 9.98
CA ARG A 136 -1.90 6.34 10.55
C ARG A 136 -0.70 7.13 10.07
N LYS A 137 0.35 7.23 10.90
CA LYS A 137 1.66 7.76 10.50
C LYS A 137 2.42 6.77 9.59
N LEU A 138 1.76 6.37 8.51
CA LEU A 138 2.31 5.66 7.39
C LEU A 138 2.56 6.68 6.29
N PHE A 139 3.78 6.72 5.77
CA PHE A 139 4.22 7.67 4.77
C PHE A 139 4.66 6.94 3.51
N ARG A 140 4.24 7.39 2.34
CA ARG A 140 4.77 6.90 1.06
C ARG A 140 5.50 8.01 0.34
N PHE A 141 6.71 7.72 -0.12
CA PHE A 141 7.46 8.66 -0.96
C PHE A 141 6.80 8.79 -2.33
N PRO A 142 6.49 10.01 -2.81
CA PRO A 142 6.14 10.25 -4.21
C PRO A 142 7.17 9.64 -5.15
N TYR A 143 6.70 9.08 -6.26
CA TYR A 143 7.52 8.35 -7.25
C TYR A 143 8.30 7.15 -6.71
N LEU A 144 7.93 6.67 -5.51
CA LEU A 144 8.70 5.72 -4.72
C LEU A 144 10.18 6.13 -4.60
N ALA A 145 10.47 7.44 -4.53
CA ALA A 145 11.83 7.96 -4.53
C ALA A 145 12.29 8.29 -3.11
N GLU A 146 13.17 7.46 -2.55
CA GLU A 146 13.73 7.63 -1.19
C GLU A 146 15.13 8.28 -1.19
N GLY A 147 15.51 8.88 -2.31
CA GLY A 147 16.78 9.59 -2.48
C GLY A 147 17.87 8.81 -3.22
N ARG A 148 18.86 9.53 -3.74
CA ARG A 148 19.93 9.00 -4.61
C ARG A 148 21.25 8.78 -3.87
N THR A 149 21.40 9.34 -2.67
CA THR A 149 22.61 9.23 -1.85
C THR A 149 22.30 8.56 -0.52
N ALA A 150 23.29 7.89 0.08
CA ALA A 150 23.12 7.27 1.40
C ALA A 150 22.83 8.33 2.46
N GLU A 151 23.57 9.45 2.43
CA GLU A 151 23.45 10.53 3.41
C GLU A 151 22.05 11.14 3.40
N GLY A 152 21.50 11.41 2.20
CA GLY A 152 20.17 12.00 2.04
C GLY A 152 19.04 11.04 2.47
N ARG A 153 19.17 9.77 2.08
CA ARG A 153 18.25 8.69 2.47
C ARG A 153 18.24 8.48 3.98
N ASP A 154 19.41 8.34 4.60
CA ASP A 154 19.53 8.03 6.03
C ASP A 154 19.03 9.20 6.88
N ALA A 155 19.39 10.43 6.52
CA ALA A 155 18.85 11.63 7.17
C ALA A 155 17.31 11.71 7.05
N MET A 156 16.74 11.33 5.90
CA MET A 156 15.29 11.32 5.75
C MET A 156 14.61 10.21 6.57
N ARG A 157 15.20 9.02 6.64
CA ARG A 157 14.72 7.91 7.49
C ARG A 157 14.73 8.30 8.97
N GLU A 158 15.79 8.96 9.43
CA GLU A 158 15.89 9.48 10.79
C GLU A 158 14.80 10.52 11.08
N LEU A 159 14.55 11.45 10.15
CA LEU A 159 13.49 12.45 10.28
C LEU A 159 12.09 11.82 10.32
N LEU A 160 11.81 10.82 9.48
CA LEU A 160 10.54 10.09 9.53
C LEU A 160 10.37 9.41 10.90
N ALA A 161 11.39 8.67 11.36
CA ALA A 161 11.35 7.98 12.65
C ALA A 161 11.17 8.95 13.82
N ALA A 162 11.87 10.10 13.81
CA ALA A 162 11.74 11.14 14.83
C ALA A 162 10.34 11.79 14.87
N ASN A 163 9.60 11.73 13.76
CA ASN A 163 8.21 12.18 13.66
C ASN A 163 7.21 11.02 13.74
N GLU A 164 7.67 9.82 14.13
CA GLU A 164 6.87 8.59 14.28
C GLU A 164 6.24 8.07 12.99
N TYR A 165 6.75 8.51 11.84
CA TYR A 165 6.36 7.98 10.55
C TYR A 165 7.13 6.71 10.21
N ARG A 166 6.42 5.73 9.64
CA ARG A 166 7.01 4.57 8.99
C ARG A 166 6.78 4.63 7.48
N ASN A 167 7.76 4.17 6.71
CA ASN A 167 7.60 4.06 5.27
C ASN A 167 6.58 2.97 4.94
N ALA A 168 5.57 3.31 4.16
CA ALA A 168 4.52 2.41 3.71
C ALA A 168 4.96 1.76 2.40
N HIS A 169 5.84 0.76 2.53
CA HIS A 169 6.43 0.09 1.38
C HIS A 169 5.40 -0.43 0.37
N VAL A 170 5.77 -0.31 -0.90
CA VAL A 170 5.11 -1.00 -2.01
C VAL A 170 5.90 -2.28 -2.27
N THR A 171 5.20 -3.38 -2.51
CA THR A 171 5.86 -4.64 -2.93
C THR A 171 5.57 -4.96 -4.39
N ILE A 172 4.40 -4.57 -4.90
CA ILE A 172 4.03 -4.63 -6.32
C ILE A 172 3.85 -3.19 -6.80
N ASP A 173 4.85 -2.64 -7.47
CA ASP A 173 4.69 -1.42 -8.26
C ASP A 173 3.97 -1.83 -9.55
N ALA A 174 2.93 -1.12 -9.94
CA ALA A 174 2.13 -1.45 -11.11
C ALA A 174 2.16 -0.40 -12.22
N SER A 175 2.66 0.82 -11.99
CA SER A 175 2.65 1.89 -13.01
C SER A 175 1.28 2.07 -13.72
N ASP A 176 0.18 1.84 -13.01
CA ASP A 176 -1.19 1.80 -13.53
C ASP A 176 -1.63 3.15 -14.13
N TRP A 177 -1.06 4.24 -13.63
CA TRP A 177 -1.25 5.60 -14.13
C TRP A 177 -0.90 5.75 -15.61
N PHE A 178 0.02 4.93 -16.15
CA PHE A 178 0.40 5.02 -17.55
C PHE A 178 -0.75 4.54 -18.46
N VAL A 179 -1.38 3.42 -18.08
CA VAL A 179 -2.57 2.88 -18.76
C VAL A 179 -3.73 3.87 -18.66
N ASP A 180 -3.90 4.50 -17.49
CA ASP A 180 -4.89 5.55 -17.28
C ASP A 180 -4.71 6.74 -18.21
N ASN A 181 -3.46 7.19 -18.39
CA ASN A 181 -3.17 8.31 -19.27
C ASN A 181 -3.51 8.01 -20.74
N ARG A 182 -3.21 6.79 -21.22
CA ARG A 182 -3.58 6.35 -22.57
C ARG A 182 -5.09 6.26 -22.74
N LEU A 183 -5.79 5.67 -21.77
CA LEU A 183 -7.25 5.58 -21.78
C LEU A 183 -7.91 6.97 -21.79
N LYS A 184 -7.46 7.89 -20.94
CA LYS A 184 -8.00 9.27 -20.92
C LYS A 184 -7.74 10.00 -22.23
N ALA A 185 -6.61 9.76 -22.88
CA ALA A 185 -6.27 10.39 -24.15
C ALA A 185 -7.29 10.00 -25.23
N ILE A 186 -7.57 8.70 -25.40
CA ILE A 186 -8.57 8.26 -26.38
C ILE A 186 -9.98 8.73 -26.01
N LEU A 187 -10.36 8.72 -24.72
CA LEU A 187 -11.69 9.16 -24.28
C LEU A 187 -11.92 10.67 -24.44
N LYS A 188 -10.85 11.45 -24.56
CA LYS A 188 -10.94 12.88 -24.88
C LYS A 188 -11.28 13.11 -26.36
N GLU A 189 -10.85 12.21 -27.23
CA GLU A 189 -11.13 12.25 -28.66
C GLU A 189 -12.47 11.59 -29.00
N ASP A 190 -12.75 10.44 -28.41
CA ASP A 190 -14.01 9.70 -28.52
C ASP A 190 -14.49 9.23 -27.15
N ARG A 191 -15.53 9.88 -26.62
CA ARG A 191 -16.13 9.52 -25.32
C ARG A 191 -16.76 8.13 -25.30
N ASN A 192 -17.01 7.52 -26.47
CA ASN A 192 -17.58 6.18 -26.61
C ASN A 192 -16.54 5.14 -27.04
N ALA A 193 -15.23 5.49 -26.99
CA ALA A 193 -14.16 4.57 -27.32
C ALA A 193 -14.30 3.24 -26.56
N ASP A 194 -13.98 2.13 -27.24
CA ASP A 194 -14.06 0.81 -26.63
C ASP A 194 -13.03 0.68 -25.49
N LEU A 195 -13.53 0.38 -24.30
CA LEU A 195 -12.73 0.22 -23.09
C LEU A 195 -12.10 -1.16 -22.99
N ALA A 196 -12.59 -2.15 -23.74
CA ALA A 196 -12.19 -3.55 -23.60
C ALA A 196 -10.68 -3.78 -23.81
N PRO A 197 -10.02 -3.18 -24.81
CA PRO A 197 -8.57 -3.31 -24.99
C PRO A 197 -7.77 -2.75 -23.81
N TYR A 198 -8.17 -1.59 -23.27
CA TYR A 198 -7.53 -0.97 -22.12
C TYR A 198 -7.73 -1.79 -20.84
N ARG A 199 -8.94 -2.30 -20.62
CA ARG A 199 -9.26 -3.23 -19.53
C ARG A 199 -8.37 -4.47 -19.61
N GLN A 200 -8.30 -5.11 -20.77
CA GLN A 200 -7.50 -6.33 -20.93
C GLN A 200 -6.02 -6.06 -20.69
N PHE A 201 -5.47 -4.99 -21.26
CA PHE A 201 -4.07 -4.59 -21.04
C PHE A 201 -3.81 -4.31 -19.56
N TYR A 202 -4.68 -3.55 -18.90
CA TYR A 202 -4.57 -3.25 -17.47
C TYR A 202 -4.47 -4.53 -16.64
N LEU A 203 -5.37 -5.48 -16.86
CA LEU A 203 -5.41 -6.75 -16.15
C LEU A 203 -4.16 -7.61 -16.39
N ASP A 204 -3.74 -7.75 -17.64
CA ASP A 204 -2.53 -8.51 -17.99
C ASP A 204 -1.27 -7.87 -17.41
N HIS A 205 -1.21 -6.54 -17.44
CA HIS A 205 -0.13 -5.77 -16.86
C HIS A 205 -0.05 -5.95 -15.34
N LEU A 206 -1.16 -5.76 -14.60
CA LEU A 206 -1.18 -5.98 -13.15
C LEU A 206 -0.75 -7.42 -12.80
N TRP A 207 -1.17 -8.41 -13.59
CA TRP A 207 -0.78 -9.79 -13.40
C TRP A 207 0.71 -10.05 -13.63
N GLU A 208 1.29 -9.52 -14.72
CA GLU A 208 2.72 -9.64 -15.01
C GLU A 208 3.55 -9.04 -13.86
N ARG A 209 3.16 -7.85 -13.40
CA ARG A 209 3.83 -7.15 -12.30
C ARG A 209 3.75 -7.95 -11.00
N ALA A 210 2.56 -8.37 -10.61
CA ALA A 210 2.36 -9.16 -9.39
C ALA A 210 3.12 -10.49 -9.42
N SER A 211 3.09 -11.21 -10.54
CA SER A 211 3.82 -12.47 -10.73
C SER A 211 5.33 -12.28 -10.62
N TYR A 212 5.87 -11.21 -11.21
CA TYR A 212 7.29 -10.88 -11.11
C TYR A 212 7.71 -10.62 -9.65
N TYR A 213 6.96 -9.78 -8.94
CA TYR A 213 7.29 -9.41 -7.57
C TYR A 213 7.08 -10.54 -6.56
N ASP A 214 6.06 -11.38 -6.72
CA ASP A 214 5.92 -12.59 -5.90
C ASP A 214 7.06 -13.60 -6.18
N GLY A 215 7.54 -13.66 -7.42
CA GLY A 215 8.78 -14.39 -7.75
C GLY A 215 9.99 -13.86 -6.98
N LEU A 216 10.14 -12.54 -6.85
CA LEU A 216 11.19 -11.94 -6.02
C LEU A 216 11.00 -12.24 -4.53
N ALA A 217 9.77 -12.21 -4.02
CA ALA A 217 9.48 -12.59 -2.62
C ALA A 217 9.90 -14.03 -2.34
N ASN A 218 9.52 -14.97 -3.23
CA ASN A 218 9.92 -16.37 -3.10
C ASN A 218 11.45 -16.55 -3.18
N ALA A 219 12.13 -15.81 -4.05
CA ALA A 219 13.59 -15.88 -4.15
C ALA A 219 14.31 -15.31 -2.92
N LEU A 220 13.77 -14.25 -2.31
CA LEU A 220 14.33 -13.59 -1.13
C LEU A 220 14.03 -14.33 0.18
N PHE A 221 12.80 -14.82 0.33
CA PHE A 221 12.28 -15.31 1.62
C PHE A 221 11.94 -16.81 1.62
N GLY A 222 11.94 -17.45 0.44
CA GLY A 222 11.53 -18.85 0.28
C GLY A 222 10.01 -19.07 0.34
N HIS A 223 9.21 -18.00 0.37
CA HIS A 223 7.75 -18.06 0.34
C HIS A 223 7.13 -16.76 -0.21
N SER A 224 5.87 -16.85 -0.62
CA SER A 224 5.02 -15.70 -0.94
C SER A 224 4.63 -14.90 0.32
N ILE A 225 4.29 -13.62 0.12
CA ILE A 225 3.90 -12.72 1.20
C ILE A 225 2.49 -12.13 0.98
N ASN A 226 1.98 -11.39 1.98
CA ASN A 226 0.87 -10.48 1.76
C ASN A 226 1.42 -9.20 1.11
N HIS A 227 1.25 -9.07 -0.20
CA HIS A 227 1.74 -7.94 -0.97
C HIS A 227 0.85 -6.70 -0.83
N THR A 228 1.47 -5.52 -0.86
CA THR A 228 0.82 -4.25 -1.20
C THR A 228 1.01 -3.94 -2.68
N ILE A 229 -0.09 -3.78 -3.42
CA ILE A 229 -0.07 -3.26 -4.79
C ILE A 229 -0.29 -1.75 -4.80
N LEU A 230 0.56 -1.04 -5.55
CA LEU A 230 0.42 0.38 -5.81
C LEU A 230 -0.54 0.59 -6.98
N LEU A 231 -1.69 1.20 -6.69
CA LEU A 231 -2.59 1.80 -7.67
C LEU A 231 -2.71 3.29 -7.39
N HIS A 232 -3.30 4.06 -8.31
CA HIS A 232 -3.58 5.47 -8.10
C HIS A 232 -5.09 5.73 -8.11
N HIS A 233 -5.53 6.83 -7.49
CA HIS A 233 -6.93 7.26 -7.50
C HIS A 233 -7.35 7.78 -8.91
N ARG A 234 -7.44 6.85 -9.86
CA ARG A 234 -7.52 7.10 -11.31
C ARG A 234 -8.72 6.38 -11.94
N LEU A 235 -9.07 6.78 -13.16
CA LEU A 235 -10.27 6.28 -13.85
C LEU A 235 -10.19 4.77 -14.08
N THR A 236 -9.03 4.28 -14.50
CA THR A 236 -8.78 2.83 -14.67
C THR A 236 -9.01 2.04 -13.38
N THR A 237 -8.57 2.54 -12.22
CA THR A 237 -8.83 1.92 -10.92
C THR A 237 -10.33 1.82 -10.65
N ALA A 238 -11.09 2.90 -10.83
CA ALA A 238 -12.54 2.87 -10.61
C ALA A 238 -13.28 1.97 -11.60
N LEU A 239 -12.83 1.91 -12.86
CA LEU A 239 -13.47 1.08 -13.89
C LEU A 239 -13.15 -0.41 -13.73
N PHE A 240 -11.91 -0.76 -13.36
CA PHE A 240 -11.38 -2.13 -13.53
C PHE A 240 -10.93 -2.81 -12.23
N LEU A 241 -11.04 -2.16 -11.06
CA LEU A 241 -10.63 -2.78 -9.79
C LEU A 241 -11.39 -4.08 -9.49
N ASP A 242 -12.68 -4.13 -9.80
CA ASP A 242 -13.51 -5.33 -9.61
C ASP A 242 -12.98 -6.50 -10.45
N ASP A 243 -12.68 -6.23 -11.72
CA ASP A 243 -12.10 -7.22 -12.64
C ASP A 243 -10.72 -7.68 -12.20
N ALA A 244 -9.88 -6.76 -11.71
CA ALA A 244 -8.56 -7.07 -11.18
C ALA A 244 -8.66 -8.00 -9.97
N ILE A 245 -9.54 -7.69 -9.02
CA ILE A 245 -9.77 -8.53 -7.84
C ILE A 245 -10.27 -9.92 -8.25
N GLN A 246 -11.25 -10.01 -9.16
CA GLN A 246 -11.74 -11.30 -9.65
C GLN A 246 -10.63 -12.12 -10.32
N MET A 247 -9.83 -11.47 -11.17
CA MET A 247 -8.69 -12.08 -11.85
C MET A 247 -7.66 -12.65 -10.85
N PHE A 248 -7.27 -11.89 -9.83
CA PHE A 248 -6.34 -12.35 -8.81
C PHE A 248 -6.90 -13.54 -8.02
N ARG A 249 -8.16 -13.49 -7.59
CA ARG A 249 -8.83 -14.60 -6.91
C ARG A 249 -8.90 -15.86 -7.78
N ALA A 250 -9.24 -15.71 -9.05
CA ALA A 250 -9.30 -16.82 -10.00
C ALA A 250 -7.93 -17.48 -10.22
N ARG A 251 -6.84 -16.72 -10.03
CA ARG A 251 -5.45 -17.22 -10.07
C ARG A 251 -4.91 -17.63 -8.70
N GLY A 252 -5.79 -17.79 -7.71
CA GLY A 252 -5.47 -18.33 -6.39
C GLY A 252 -4.92 -17.32 -5.40
N TRP A 253 -4.81 -16.03 -5.73
CA TRP A 253 -4.38 -15.02 -4.77
C TRP A 253 -5.48 -14.72 -3.76
N ARG A 254 -5.08 -14.45 -2.52
CA ARG A 254 -5.99 -13.99 -1.46
C ARG A 254 -6.10 -12.47 -1.54
N ILE A 255 -7.29 -11.90 -1.42
CA ILE A 255 -7.42 -10.46 -1.19
C ILE A 255 -7.41 -10.24 0.32
N VAL A 256 -6.56 -9.33 0.79
CA VAL A 256 -6.31 -9.12 2.22
C VAL A 256 -6.35 -7.64 2.56
N ASP A 257 -6.62 -7.32 3.82
CA ASP A 257 -6.60 -5.95 4.31
C ASP A 257 -5.18 -5.38 4.27
N ALA A 258 -5.06 -4.09 3.97
CA ALA A 258 -3.78 -3.39 3.92
C ALA A 258 -3.05 -3.39 5.27
N ASP A 259 -3.78 -3.28 6.38
CA ASP A 259 -3.22 -3.37 7.73
C ASP A 259 -2.54 -4.73 7.99
N LEU A 260 -3.13 -5.82 7.47
CA LEU A 260 -2.52 -7.15 7.59
C LEU A 260 -1.20 -7.24 6.81
N ALA A 261 -1.14 -6.68 5.59
CA ALA A 261 0.08 -6.67 4.80
C ALA A 261 1.18 -5.84 5.48
N PHE A 262 0.88 -4.61 5.92
CA PHE A 262 1.86 -3.71 6.55
C PHE A 262 2.39 -4.18 7.90
N ARG A 263 1.73 -5.13 8.58
CA ARG A 263 2.22 -5.73 9.83
C ARG A 263 3.18 -6.91 9.62
N SER A 264 3.41 -7.32 8.37
CA SER A 264 4.28 -8.46 8.06
C SER A 264 5.74 -8.08 8.31
N ALA A 265 6.54 -9.02 8.83
CA ALA A 265 7.93 -8.75 9.24
C ALA A 265 8.83 -8.30 8.07
N GLU A 266 8.50 -8.72 6.85
CA GLU A 266 9.20 -8.35 5.63
C GLU A 266 9.12 -6.83 5.38
N PHE A 267 8.03 -6.18 5.77
CA PHE A 267 7.84 -4.73 5.62
C PHE A 267 8.66 -3.89 6.61
N GLU A 268 9.28 -4.52 7.62
CA GLU A 268 10.22 -3.87 8.54
C GLU A 268 11.67 -3.92 8.01
N LEU A 269 11.92 -4.57 6.86
CA LEU A 269 13.24 -4.62 6.25
C LEU A 269 13.61 -3.27 5.61
N VAL A 270 14.84 -2.82 5.85
CA VAL A 270 15.33 -1.51 5.43
C VAL A 270 16.42 -1.67 4.35
N PRO A 271 16.06 -1.72 3.05
CA PRO A 271 17.02 -1.92 1.98
C PRO A 271 18.02 -0.78 1.89
N GLN A 272 19.26 -1.14 1.55
CA GLN A 272 20.39 -0.21 1.42
C GLN A 272 20.73 0.15 -0.02
N ALA A 273 19.95 -0.34 -1.00
CA ALA A 273 20.15 -0.05 -2.42
C ALA A 273 20.12 1.45 -2.70
N LEU A 274 20.95 1.88 -3.67
CA LEU A 274 20.94 3.23 -4.23
C LEU A 274 20.71 3.21 -5.76
N PRO A 275 19.93 4.15 -6.32
CA PRO A 275 18.98 5.03 -5.63
C PRO A 275 17.99 4.24 -4.76
N ALA A 276 17.58 4.81 -3.64
CA ALA A 276 16.70 4.19 -2.65
C ALA A 276 15.22 4.40 -3.00
N GLY A 277 14.38 3.52 -2.46
CA GLY A 277 12.95 3.46 -2.74
C GLY A 277 12.59 2.32 -3.69
N GLN A 278 11.66 2.56 -4.62
CA GLN A 278 11.02 1.55 -5.48
C GLN A 278 10.23 0.50 -4.67
N SER A 279 9.87 -0.62 -5.30
CA SER A 279 9.37 -1.79 -4.58
C SER A 279 10.41 -2.28 -3.57
N LEU A 280 9.96 -2.57 -2.34
CA LEU A 280 10.77 -3.15 -1.28
C LEU A 280 11.49 -4.42 -1.73
N LEU A 281 10.78 -5.31 -2.42
CA LEU A 281 11.34 -6.57 -2.91
C LEU A 281 12.42 -6.34 -3.96
N TRP A 282 12.21 -5.38 -4.85
CA TRP A 282 13.22 -5.03 -5.85
C TRP A 282 14.46 -4.41 -5.21
N ALA A 283 14.27 -3.50 -4.25
CA ALA A 283 15.36 -2.86 -3.53
C ALA A 283 16.17 -3.87 -2.71
N LEU A 284 15.54 -4.86 -2.09
CA LEU A 284 16.21 -5.97 -1.41
C LEU A 284 16.96 -6.87 -2.39
N ALA A 285 16.30 -7.30 -3.48
CA ALA A 285 16.92 -8.14 -4.50
C ALA A 285 18.14 -7.47 -5.16
N LYS A 286 18.11 -6.15 -5.34
CA LYS A 286 19.25 -5.38 -5.86
C LYS A 286 20.47 -5.41 -4.93
N THR A 287 20.27 -5.59 -3.62
CA THR A 287 21.37 -5.75 -2.66
C THR A 287 21.85 -7.19 -2.50
N ASP A 288 21.13 -8.17 -3.05
CA ASP A 288 21.52 -9.57 -3.05
C ASP A 288 22.41 -9.86 -4.28
N PRO A 289 23.68 -10.31 -4.09
CA PRO A 289 24.60 -10.54 -5.20
C PRO A 289 24.12 -11.59 -6.22
N LYS A 290 23.29 -12.56 -5.81
CA LYS A 290 22.79 -13.61 -6.71
C LYS A 290 21.61 -13.09 -7.53
N LEU A 291 20.72 -12.32 -6.92
CA LEU A 291 19.52 -11.81 -7.61
C LEU A 291 19.83 -10.59 -8.47
N ALA A 292 20.78 -9.75 -8.05
CA ALA A 292 21.13 -8.52 -8.75
C ALA A 292 21.61 -8.74 -10.20
N ALA A 293 22.20 -9.89 -10.51
CA ALA A 293 22.75 -10.20 -11.84
C ALA A 293 21.65 -10.28 -12.92
N ASP A 294 20.48 -10.81 -12.57
CA ASP A 294 19.36 -11.05 -13.48
C ASP A 294 18.16 -10.12 -13.21
N LEU A 295 18.35 -9.10 -12.36
CA LEU A 295 17.28 -8.23 -11.90
C LEU A 295 16.82 -7.30 -13.02
N ARG A 296 15.65 -7.58 -13.59
CA ARG A 296 14.92 -6.63 -14.45
C ARG A 296 14.54 -5.41 -13.63
N TYR A 297 14.62 -4.20 -14.21
CA TYR A 297 14.09 -2.99 -13.59
C TYR A 297 12.68 -2.71 -14.09
N PRO A 298 11.61 -3.02 -13.34
CA PRO A 298 10.25 -2.66 -13.70
C PRO A 298 9.88 -1.30 -13.07
N GLY A 299 10.70 -0.26 -13.13
CA GLY A 299 10.41 0.97 -12.39
C GLY A 299 9.12 1.69 -12.81
N GLU A 300 8.66 2.59 -11.95
CA GLU A 300 7.53 3.50 -12.14
C GLU A 300 7.81 4.60 -13.19
N ASP A 301 8.05 4.23 -14.47
CA ASP A 301 8.46 5.21 -15.50
C ASP A 301 7.85 5.06 -16.90
N GLY A 302 6.91 4.13 -17.10
CA GLY A 302 6.14 3.98 -18.35
C GLY A 302 6.92 3.42 -19.56
N LYS A 303 8.25 3.25 -19.44
CA LYS A 303 9.10 2.83 -20.58
C LYS A 303 8.83 1.41 -21.05
N TYR A 304 8.30 0.55 -20.18
CA TYR A 304 7.99 -0.83 -20.51
C TYR A 304 6.56 -0.99 -21.04
N GLU A 305 5.68 -0.10 -20.62
CA GLU A 305 4.27 -0.10 -20.93
C GLU A 305 4.05 0.46 -22.33
N ALA A 306 4.72 1.57 -22.67
CA ALA A 306 4.53 2.28 -23.93
C ALA A 306 4.67 1.38 -25.19
N PRO A 307 5.77 0.60 -25.38
CA PRO A 307 5.93 -0.19 -26.59
C PRO A 307 4.87 -1.30 -26.72
N LYS A 308 4.43 -1.89 -25.58
CA LYS A 308 3.41 -2.94 -25.59
C LYS A 308 2.04 -2.37 -25.96
N MET A 309 1.70 -1.20 -25.44
CA MET A 309 0.44 -0.52 -25.77
C MET A 309 0.43 -0.01 -27.22
N ASP A 310 1.55 0.53 -27.71
CA ASP A 310 1.69 0.97 -29.11
C ASP A 310 1.47 -0.19 -30.11
N ILE A 311 1.99 -1.39 -29.83
CA ILE A 311 1.76 -2.60 -30.66
C ILE A 311 0.28 -2.95 -30.76
N LEU A 312 -0.48 -2.70 -29.68
CA LEU A 312 -1.92 -2.97 -29.60
C LEU A 312 -2.77 -1.82 -30.12
N GLY A 313 -2.16 -0.68 -30.46
CA GLY A 313 -2.86 0.52 -30.92
C GLY A 313 -3.67 1.23 -29.83
N ILE A 314 -3.30 1.08 -28.56
CA ILE A 314 -3.99 1.67 -27.39
C ILE A 314 -3.09 2.61 -26.60
#